data_AF-A0A0K8W304-F1
#
_entry.id   AF-A0A0K8W304-F1
#
_cell.length_a   1.000
_cell.length_b   1.000
_cell.length_c   1.000
_cell.angle_alpha   90.00
_cell.angle_beta   90.00
_cell.angle_gamma   90.00
#
_symmetry.space_group_name_H-M   'P 1'
#
loop_
_entity.id
_entity.type
_entity.pdbx_description
1 polymer ?
#
loop_
_entity_poly.entity_id
_entity_poly.type
_entity_poly.pdbx_seq_one_letter_code
_entity_poly.pdbx_strand_id
1 'polypeptide(L)'
;MEYLVEQQQLTSDKPTSQIGATHLVELVKQLIKEKQYDGVALLFTSVTESEHNVDCLKTVGIDLFHDVCIPNLTTQVHEEQLPLYNCAEELLYLIATYGPMEELLLELLELIEEQKSEYVFSSSLRALQEVLLRMGERKPQALEWSLNSIHTRIEGLPLPKYLKEGYDKKQGRLLEQNAEIEKLLMHYITLNLFYEPLLNDMLSHQHPLEQPFFETGINRRNVLCCFLIQMLGKPLALLDLTADERRTNTYTIQCARKLTESATRCLVDPLRLLSVGEQRVRWKRRLDGEKGVHEMSSNNIFLIEEKLPLEALAIYFYMVFVEEVSLNSVPKIYSPLYIFESSLYYVNELLAHEEPPLYERALLLAEHLCDKLSTIKIPAISLQLDVHKNFCNTLCNVVGYSAQNFLRQIGVKLLRQYILQFDDEGKYLVLKNLLRTVAHHGISGYLAILYKDLVANALVSAEELPSSFSGKDFHTIFSQYICRLPQGAKTDLIEHADKVISSLNALRFFAIKDLQNRTGFWDIMPEIEKQFLVPLRKGLDISVAHYKAELKRVECGLDAEAEVDRKNLEILDIKIANATTESGKLDTELTRQRKTEILNQNLCTFDLIRSILGRTVECIESANRMSKSAVI
;
A
#
# COMPACT_ATOMS: atom_id res chain seq x y z
N MET A 1 -82.19 -42.86 5.22
CA MET A 1 -81.31 -43.47 4.21
C MET A 1 -80.48 -42.35 3.62
N GLU A 2 -79.59 -41.72 4.39
CA GLU A 2 -78.26 -42.24 4.76
C GLU A 2 -77.47 -42.69 3.53
N TYR A 3 -76.54 -41.84 3.11
CA TYR A 3 -75.21 -42.27 2.70
C TYR A 3 -74.22 -41.23 3.24
N LEU A 4 -73.62 -41.58 4.37
CA LEU A 4 -72.48 -40.92 4.99
C LEU A 4 -71.28 -40.99 4.05
N VAL A 5 -70.69 -39.83 3.76
CA VAL A 5 -69.34 -39.71 3.23
C VAL A 5 -68.40 -39.82 4.43
N GLU A 6 -67.84 -41.01 4.64
CA GLU A 6 -66.70 -41.19 5.53
C GLU A 6 -65.45 -40.63 4.85
N GLN A 7 -64.94 -39.52 5.38
CA GLN A 7 -63.56 -39.11 5.19
C GLN A 7 -62.65 -40.14 5.88
N GLN A 8 -62.11 -41.09 5.12
CA GLN A 8 -60.95 -41.84 5.56
C GLN A 8 -59.74 -40.91 5.55
N GLN A 9 -59.31 -40.52 6.75
CA GLN A 9 -57.98 -40.00 7.01
C GLN A 9 -56.95 -41.02 6.51
N LEU A 10 -56.30 -40.74 5.39
CA LEU A 10 -55.01 -41.35 5.07
C LEU A 10 -54.00 -40.84 6.10
N THR A 11 -53.82 -41.60 7.18
CA THR A 11 -52.60 -41.60 7.97
C THR A 11 -51.47 -42.00 7.03
N SER A 12 -50.69 -41.02 6.58
CA SER A 12 -49.41 -41.30 5.92
C SER A 12 -48.49 -41.91 6.97
N ASP A 13 -48.19 -43.21 6.85
CA ASP A 13 -47.11 -43.86 7.58
C ASP A 13 -45.82 -43.08 7.33
N LYS A 14 -45.37 -42.28 8.32
CA LYS A 14 -44.02 -41.72 8.33
C LYS A 14 -43.05 -42.89 8.56
N PRO A 15 -42.01 -43.05 7.74
CA PRO A 15 -41.05 -44.14 7.89
C PRO A 15 -40.44 -44.13 9.31
N THR A 16 -40.19 -45.30 9.87
CA THR A 16 -39.75 -45.53 11.26
C THR A 16 -38.48 -44.75 11.65
N SER A 17 -37.67 -44.35 10.66
CA SER A 17 -36.50 -43.47 10.84
C SER A 17 -36.85 -42.02 11.18
N GLN A 18 -37.96 -41.47 10.66
CA GLN A 18 -38.40 -40.10 10.95
C GLN A 18 -38.90 -39.94 12.39
N ILE A 19 -39.51 -40.98 12.96
CA ILE A 19 -40.03 -40.95 14.34
C ILE A 19 -38.88 -40.96 15.36
N GLY A 20 -37.86 -41.80 15.15
CA GLY A 20 -36.64 -41.82 15.96
C GLY A 20 -35.87 -40.50 15.92
N ALA A 21 -35.80 -39.87 14.73
CA ALA A 21 -35.14 -38.59 14.55
C ALA A 21 -35.86 -37.43 15.26
N THR A 22 -37.20 -37.37 15.23
CA THR A 22 -37.96 -36.37 16.02
C THR A 22 -37.82 -36.55 17.52
N HIS A 23 -37.74 -37.79 18.02
CA HIS A 23 -37.50 -38.06 19.44
C HIS A 23 -36.11 -37.60 19.88
N LEU A 24 -35.09 -37.68 19.02
CA LEU A 24 -33.74 -37.20 19.32
C LEU A 24 -33.73 -35.67 19.54
N VAL A 25 -34.45 -34.91 18.70
CA VAL A 25 -34.56 -33.43 18.85
C VAL A 25 -35.19 -33.06 20.19
N GLU A 26 -36.29 -33.73 20.56
CA GLU A 26 -36.98 -33.49 21.83
C GLU A 26 -36.12 -33.89 23.03
N LEU A 27 -35.39 -35.00 22.94
CA LEU A 27 -34.49 -35.47 24.00
C LEU A 27 -33.33 -34.49 24.23
N VAL A 28 -32.69 -34.00 23.17
CA VAL A 28 -31.62 -32.99 23.27
C VAL A 28 -32.16 -31.71 23.92
N LYS A 29 -33.35 -31.23 23.51
CA LYS A 29 -34.00 -30.07 24.12
C LYS A 29 -34.30 -30.29 25.61
N GLN A 30 -34.75 -31.48 25.98
CA GLN A 30 -35.05 -31.82 27.38
C GLN A 30 -33.77 -31.83 28.24
N LEU A 31 -32.71 -32.49 27.77
CA LEU A 31 -31.43 -32.56 28.48
C LEU A 31 -30.80 -31.17 28.68
N ILE A 32 -30.90 -30.29 27.67
CA ILE A 32 -30.46 -28.90 27.78
C ILE A 32 -31.29 -28.13 28.80
N LYS A 33 -32.61 -28.29 28.79
CA LYS A 33 -33.51 -27.66 29.78
C LYS A 33 -33.23 -28.13 31.21
N GLU A 34 -32.85 -29.40 31.37
CA GLU A 34 -32.47 -30.01 32.65
C GLU A 34 -31.02 -29.71 33.06
N LYS A 35 -30.27 -28.93 32.27
CA LYS A 35 -28.84 -28.60 32.45
C LYS A 35 -27.91 -29.83 32.48
N GLN A 36 -28.32 -30.93 31.84
CA GLN A 36 -27.54 -32.15 31.71
C GLN A 36 -26.72 -32.15 30.42
N TYR A 37 -25.77 -31.22 30.31
CA TYR A 37 -24.97 -31.03 29.09
C TYR A 37 -24.08 -32.24 28.79
N ASP A 38 -23.52 -32.87 29.82
CA ASP A 38 -22.76 -34.12 29.67
C ASP A 38 -23.62 -35.26 29.10
N GLY A 39 -24.93 -35.26 29.42
CA GLY A 39 -25.90 -36.20 28.87
C GLY A 39 -26.04 -36.06 27.36
N VAL A 40 -26.00 -34.83 26.84
CA VAL A 40 -26.03 -34.56 25.38
C VAL A 40 -24.77 -35.12 24.72
N ALA A 41 -23.59 -34.91 25.31
CA ALA A 41 -22.34 -35.48 24.79
C ALA A 41 -22.35 -37.02 24.80
N LEU A 42 -22.93 -37.64 25.84
CA LEU A 42 -23.05 -39.09 25.95
C LEU A 42 -23.94 -39.73 24.87
N LEU A 43 -24.96 -39.01 24.38
CA LEU A 43 -25.81 -39.50 23.28
C LEU A 43 -25.04 -39.76 21.98
N PHE A 44 -23.95 -39.02 21.76
CA PHE A 44 -23.15 -39.11 20.53
C PHE A 44 -21.79 -39.80 20.73
N THR A 45 -21.40 -40.11 21.97
CA THR A 45 -20.11 -40.76 22.29
C THR A 45 -20.27 -42.19 22.85
N SER A 46 -21.47 -42.59 23.28
CA SER A 46 -21.70 -43.94 23.81
C SER A 46 -21.63 -45.01 22.73
N VAL A 47 -21.00 -46.15 23.06
CA VAL A 47 -20.76 -47.27 22.12
C VAL A 47 -22.07 -47.90 21.60
N THR A 48 -23.18 -47.74 22.33
CA THR A 48 -24.46 -48.38 22.02
C THR A 48 -25.46 -47.48 21.28
N GLU A 49 -25.43 -46.16 21.47
CA GLU A 49 -26.45 -45.23 20.92
C GLU A 49 -25.87 -44.27 19.87
N SER A 50 -24.55 -44.09 19.84
CA SER A 50 -23.88 -43.14 18.92
C SER A 50 -24.14 -43.45 17.45
N GLU A 51 -24.00 -44.70 16.99
CA GLU A 51 -24.17 -45.04 15.58
C GLU A 51 -25.58 -44.69 15.06
N HIS A 52 -26.61 -44.93 15.88
CA HIS A 52 -28.00 -44.61 15.51
C HIS A 52 -28.26 -43.11 15.54
N ASN A 53 -27.84 -42.43 16.61
CA ASN A 53 -28.07 -40.99 16.78
C ASN A 53 -27.30 -40.16 15.74
N VAL A 54 -26.09 -40.59 15.37
CA VAL A 54 -25.28 -39.97 14.31
C VAL A 54 -25.95 -40.13 12.94
N ASP A 55 -26.55 -41.29 12.63
CA ASP A 55 -27.27 -41.47 11.37
C ASP A 55 -28.53 -40.59 11.29
N CYS A 56 -29.22 -40.39 12.42
CA CYS A 56 -30.34 -39.46 12.54
C CYS A 56 -29.95 -38.00 12.21
N LEU A 57 -28.71 -37.57 12.50
CA LEU A 57 -28.25 -36.19 12.21
C LEU A 57 -28.33 -35.83 10.73
N LYS A 58 -28.29 -36.81 9.81
CA LYS A 58 -28.49 -36.55 8.38
C LYS A 58 -29.87 -35.97 8.05
N THR A 59 -30.86 -36.26 8.89
CA THR A 59 -32.25 -35.84 8.69
C THR A 59 -32.64 -34.67 9.59
N VAL A 60 -32.21 -34.67 10.87
CA VAL A 60 -32.61 -33.64 11.86
C VAL A 60 -31.50 -32.66 12.25
N GLY A 61 -30.34 -32.72 11.59
CA GLY A 61 -29.21 -31.85 11.90
C GLY A 61 -29.55 -30.36 11.79
N ILE A 62 -30.32 -29.97 10.78
CA ILE A 62 -30.74 -28.57 10.58
C ILE A 62 -31.77 -28.13 11.62
N ASP A 63 -32.72 -29.00 11.98
CA ASP A 63 -33.68 -28.72 13.04
C ASP A 63 -32.96 -28.46 14.38
N LEU A 64 -31.96 -29.30 14.72
CA LEU A 64 -31.11 -29.10 15.90
C LEU A 64 -30.28 -27.81 15.81
N PHE A 65 -29.78 -27.47 14.62
CA PHE A 65 -29.04 -26.24 14.41
C PHE A 65 -29.90 -25.00 14.74
N HIS A 66 -31.11 -24.91 14.18
CA HIS A 66 -32.01 -23.78 14.44
C HIS A 66 -32.56 -23.76 15.87
N ASP A 67 -32.97 -24.92 16.38
CA ASP A 67 -33.66 -24.99 17.66
C ASP A 67 -32.73 -24.90 18.87
N VAL A 68 -31.46 -25.28 18.70
CA VAL A 68 -30.50 -25.43 19.80
C VAL A 68 -29.23 -24.65 19.56
N CYS A 69 -28.58 -24.75 18.40
CA CYS A 69 -27.29 -24.08 18.19
C CYS A 69 -27.46 -22.55 18.10
N ILE A 70 -28.27 -22.04 17.16
CA ILE A 70 -28.48 -20.60 16.96
C ILE A 70 -28.86 -19.84 18.26
N PRO A 71 -29.87 -20.26 19.05
CA PRO A 71 -30.28 -19.50 20.23
C PRO A 71 -29.22 -19.51 21.35
N ASN A 72 -28.36 -20.54 21.40
CA ASN A 72 -27.37 -20.70 22.47
C ASN A 72 -25.96 -20.24 22.07
N LEU A 73 -25.68 -20.07 20.77
CA LEU A 73 -24.45 -19.49 20.25
C LEU A 73 -24.54 -17.97 20.23
N THR A 74 -24.46 -17.35 21.41
CA THR A 74 -24.46 -15.89 21.55
C THR A 74 -23.40 -15.44 22.57
N THR A 75 -22.96 -14.19 22.46
CA THR A 75 -22.00 -13.61 23.42
C THR A 75 -22.53 -13.66 24.85
N GLN A 76 -23.82 -13.42 25.04
CA GLN A 76 -24.45 -13.44 26.37
C GLN A 76 -24.38 -14.83 27.00
N VAL A 77 -24.70 -15.89 26.23
CA VAL A 77 -24.64 -17.26 26.74
C VAL A 77 -23.21 -17.70 26.99
N HIS A 78 -22.24 -17.26 26.18
CA HIS A 78 -20.82 -17.52 26.42
C HIS A 78 -20.35 -16.92 27.76
N GLU A 79 -20.74 -15.68 28.07
CA GLU A 79 -20.33 -14.99 29.30
C GLU A 79 -21.08 -15.49 30.55
N GLU A 80 -22.38 -15.78 30.44
CA GLU A 80 -23.23 -16.15 31.58
C GLU A 80 -23.32 -17.67 31.83
N GLN A 81 -23.22 -18.49 30.78
CA GLN A 81 -23.48 -19.94 30.80
C GLN A 81 -22.54 -20.71 29.86
N LEU A 82 -21.23 -20.57 30.06
CA LEU A 82 -20.20 -21.23 29.25
C LEU A 82 -20.42 -22.75 28.99
N PRO A 83 -20.89 -23.57 29.94
CA PRO A 83 -21.16 -25.00 29.66
C PRO A 83 -22.26 -25.23 28.62
N LEU A 84 -23.28 -24.35 28.57
CA LEU A 84 -24.33 -24.40 27.57
C LEU A 84 -23.79 -24.00 26.19
N TYR A 85 -22.96 -22.97 26.14
CA TYR A 85 -22.29 -22.55 24.92
C TYR A 85 -21.43 -23.68 24.34
N ASN A 86 -20.57 -24.30 25.17
CA ASN A 86 -19.71 -25.41 24.74
C ASN A 86 -20.52 -26.61 24.25
N CYS A 87 -21.65 -26.91 24.90
CA CYS A 87 -22.56 -27.97 24.45
C CYS A 87 -23.13 -27.66 23.05
N ALA A 88 -23.57 -26.42 22.82
CA ALA A 88 -24.08 -25.97 21.51
C ALA A 88 -22.99 -25.97 20.43
N GLU A 89 -21.76 -25.60 20.77
CA GLU A 89 -20.60 -25.63 19.87
C GLU A 89 -20.22 -27.06 19.47
N GLU A 90 -20.15 -28.00 20.43
CA GLU A 90 -19.85 -29.40 20.13
C GLU A 90 -21.00 -30.06 19.34
N LEU A 91 -22.25 -29.71 19.63
CA LEU A 91 -23.38 -30.16 18.83
C LEU A 91 -23.30 -29.63 17.39
N LEU A 92 -22.95 -28.36 17.22
CA LEU A 92 -22.72 -27.77 15.89
C LEU A 92 -21.61 -28.51 15.14
N TYR A 93 -20.50 -28.83 15.81
CA TYR A 93 -19.42 -29.62 15.23
C TYR A 93 -19.88 -31.02 14.81
N LEU A 94 -20.67 -31.72 15.63
CA LEU A 94 -21.24 -33.02 15.28
C LEU A 94 -22.18 -32.94 14.07
N ILE A 95 -23.01 -31.89 13.98
CA ILE A 95 -23.87 -31.64 12.82
C ILE A 95 -23.01 -31.38 11.57
N ALA A 96 -21.90 -30.64 11.70
CA ALA A 96 -20.97 -30.42 10.59
C ALA A 96 -20.32 -31.72 10.08
N THR A 97 -19.98 -32.64 10.97
CA THR A 97 -19.37 -33.93 10.64
C THR A 97 -20.36 -34.90 9.97
N TYR A 98 -21.61 -34.96 10.45
CA TYR A 98 -22.55 -36.04 10.07
C TYR A 98 -23.86 -35.59 9.42
N GLY A 99 -24.26 -34.33 9.61
CA GLY A 99 -25.50 -33.76 9.08
C GLY A 99 -25.43 -33.38 7.59
N PRO A 100 -26.48 -32.74 7.04
CA PRO A 100 -26.53 -32.35 5.62
C PRO A 100 -25.56 -31.20 5.31
N MET A 101 -24.64 -31.41 4.36
CA MET A 101 -23.57 -30.45 4.02
C MET A 101 -24.06 -29.16 3.36
N GLU A 102 -24.98 -29.26 2.40
CA GLU A 102 -25.31 -28.13 1.52
C GLU A 102 -26.18 -27.09 2.23
N GLU A 103 -27.18 -27.54 2.99
CA GLU A 103 -28.04 -26.68 3.81
C GLU A 103 -27.24 -26.02 4.93
N LEU A 104 -26.45 -26.82 5.68
CA LEU A 104 -25.63 -26.30 6.76
C LEU A 104 -24.58 -25.30 6.27
N LEU A 105 -24.01 -25.51 5.08
CA LEU A 105 -23.08 -24.56 4.49
C LEU A 105 -23.72 -23.17 4.37
N LEU A 106 -24.90 -23.08 3.75
CA LEU A 106 -25.60 -21.81 3.54
C LEU A 106 -25.93 -21.10 4.85
N GLU A 107 -26.44 -21.84 5.82
CA GLU A 107 -26.74 -21.35 7.17
C GLU A 107 -25.48 -20.81 7.89
N LEU A 108 -24.34 -21.50 7.75
CA LEU A 108 -23.07 -21.04 8.31
C LEU A 108 -22.56 -19.77 7.63
N LEU A 109 -22.77 -19.61 6.32
CA LEU A 109 -22.38 -18.38 5.61
C LEU A 109 -23.15 -17.17 6.16
N GLU A 110 -24.47 -17.32 6.29
CA GLU A 110 -25.34 -16.28 6.88
C GLU A 110 -24.92 -15.97 8.33
N LEU A 111 -24.67 -17.01 9.14
CA LEU A 111 -24.23 -16.84 10.53
C LEU A 111 -22.90 -16.07 10.63
N ILE A 112 -21.95 -16.33 9.73
CA ILE A 112 -20.64 -15.65 9.69
C ILE A 112 -20.78 -14.18 9.31
N GLU A 113 -21.67 -13.86 8.37
CA GLU A 113 -21.87 -12.48 7.89
C GLU A 113 -22.65 -11.63 8.90
N GLU A 114 -23.71 -12.19 9.50
CA GLU A 114 -24.63 -11.43 10.36
C GLU A 114 -24.14 -11.25 11.80
N GLN A 115 -23.51 -12.28 12.39
CA GLN A 115 -23.19 -12.26 13.81
C GLN A 115 -21.97 -11.40 14.14
N LYS A 116 -22.06 -10.60 15.20
CA LYS A 116 -20.97 -9.72 15.63
C LYS A 116 -20.00 -10.35 16.64
N SER A 117 -20.31 -11.53 17.15
CA SER A 117 -19.56 -12.19 18.21
C SER A 117 -18.31 -12.90 17.68
N GLU A 118 -17.17 -12.68 18.33
CA GLU A 118 -15.89 -13.36 18.04
C GLU A 118 -15.97 -14.86 18.33
N TYR A 119 -16.68 -15.23 19.40
CA TYR A 119 -16.87 -16.63 19.80
C TYR A 119 -17.70 -17.37 18.74
N VAL A 120 -18.81 -16.78 18.31
CA VAL A 120 -19.68 -17.36 17.28
C VAL A 120 -18.94 -17.49 15.96
N PHE A 121 -18.13 -16.49 15.58
CA PHE A 121 -17.27 -16.57 14.40
C PHE A 121 -16.29 -17.76 14.50
N SER A 122 -15.63 -17.96 15.65
CA SER A 122 -14.73 -19.09 15.88
C SER A 122 -15.43 -20.44 15.79
N SER A 123 -16.56 -20.60 16.48
CA SER A 123 -17.35 -21.86 16.45
C SER A 123 -17.89 -22.15 15.05
N SER A 124 -18.34 -21.13 14.33
CA SER A 124 -18.86 -21.25 12.96
C SER A 124 -17.75 -21.64 11.98
N LEU A 125 -16.55 -21.06 12.10
CA LEU A 125 -15.41 -21.44 11.28
C LEU A 125 -14.96 -22.88 11.54
N ARG A 126 -14.95 -23.32 12.81
CA ARG A 126 -14.63 -24.71 13.14
C ARG A 126 -15.61 -25.69 12.48
N ALA A 127 -16.91 -25.38 12.49
CA ALA A 127 -17.92 -26.18 11.82
C ALA A 127 -17.77 -26.14 10.28
N LEU A 128 -17.56 -24.94 9.72
CA LEU A 128 -17.38 -24.72 8.29
C LEU A 128 -16.16 -25.47 7.73
N GLN A 129 -15.06 -25.52 8.49
CA GLN A 129 -13.86 -26.28 8.13
C GLN A 129 -14.20 -27.76 7.88
N GLU A 130 -14.93 -28.38 8.80
CA GLU A 130 -15.31 -29.80 8.70
C GLU A 130 -16.24 -30.05 7.52
N VAL A 131 -17.23 -29.17 7.30
CA VAL A 131 -18.10 -29.23 6.11
C VAL A 131 -17.28 -29.19 4.83
N LEU A 132 -16.34 -28.25 4.72
CA LEU A 132 -15.51 -28.06 3.53
C LEU A 132 -14.50 -29.17 3.29
N LEU A 133 -14.00 -29.82 4.34
CA LEU A 133 -13.17 -31.03 4.25
C LEU A 133 -14.00 -32.20 3.73
N ARG A 134 -15.21 -32.40 4.28
CA ARG A 134 -16.12 -33.49 3.90
C ARG A 134 -16.62 -33.39 2.45
N MET A 135 -16.79 -32.17 1.94
CA MET A 135 -17.18 -31.93 0.54
C MET A 135 -16.07 -32.29 -0.47
N GLY A 136 -14.80 -32.31 -0.05
CA GLY A 136 -13.64 -32.62 -0.88
C GLY A 136 -13.46 -31.74 -2.12
N GLU A 137 -12.78 -32.27 -3.14
CA GLU A 137 -12.39 -31.54 -4.36
C GLU A 137 -13.54 -31.18 -5.32
N ARG A 138 -14.75 -31.70 -5.07
CA ARG A 138 -15.82 -31.70 -6.09
C ARG A 138 -16.50 -30.34 -6.31
N LYS A 139 -16.29 -29.35 -5.44
CA LYS A 139 -16.96 -28.04 -5.49
C LYS A 139 -16.03 -26.88 -5.06
N PRO A 140 -15.16 -26.36 -5.95
CA PRO A 140 -14.34 -25.19 -5.63
C PRO A 140 -15.17 -23.92 -5.36
N GLN A 141 -16.37 -23.82 -5.94
CA GLN A 141 -17.30 -22.71 -5.70
C GLN A 141 -17.80 -22.65 -4.25
N ALA A 142 -17.99 -23.80 -3.60
CA ALA A 142 -18.41 -23.83 -2.19
C ALA A 142 -17.34 -23.22 -1.28
N LEU A 143 -16.06 -23.53 -1.55
CA LEU A 143 -14.93 -22.89 -0.87
C LEU A 143 -14.89 -21.39 -1.19
N GLU A 144 -15.06 -21.02 -2.45
CA GLU A 144 -15.06 -19.62 -2.86
C GLU A 144 -16.13 -18.78 -2.13
N TRP A 145 -17.38 -19.25 -2.08
CA TRP A 145 -18.46 -18.58 -1.35
C TRP A 145 -18.14 -18.47 0.14
N SER A 146 -17.64 -19.55 0.73
CA SER A 146 -17.21 -19.58 2.14
C SER A 146 -16.16 -18.53 2.45
N LEU A 147 -15.13 -18.45 1.61
CA LEU A 147 -14.04 -17.51 1.79
C LEU A 147 -14.49 -16.06 1.56
N ASN A 148 -15.41 -15.82 0.62
CA ASN A 148 -15.98 -14.48 0.43
C ASN A 148 -16.78 -14.02 1.65
N SER A 149 -17.63 -14.87 2.25
CA SER A 149 -18.36 -14.51 3.47
C SER A 149 -17.43 -14.16 4.64
N ILE A 150 -16.33 -14.91 4.77
CA ILE A 150 -15.28 -14.61 5.75
C ILE A 150 -14.58 -13.27 5.46
N HIS A 151 -14.25 -13.03 4.19
CA HIS A 151 -13.64 -11.76 3.77
C HIS A 151 -14.55 -10.58 4.08
N THR A 152 -15.82 -10.63 3.68
CA THR A 152 -16.83 -9.59 3.95
C THR A 152 -16.97 -9.32 5.45
N ARG A 153 -16.94 -10.38 6.27
CA ARG A 153 -16.98 -10.26 7.72
C ARG A 153 -15.77 -9.49 8.28
N ILE A 154 -14.55 -9.81 7.81
CA ILE A 154 -13.32 -9.17 8.29
C ILE A 154 -13.21 -7.72 7.78
N GLU A 155 -13.59 -7.46 6.54
CA GLU A 155 -13.61 -6.11 5.96
C GLU A 155 -14.62 -5.20 6.67
N GLY A 156 -15.74 -5.75 7.16
CA GLY A 156 -16.76 -5.03 7.91
C GLY A 156 -16.40 -4.67 9.35
N LEU A 157 -15.23 -5.08 9.86
CA LEU A 157 -14.80 -4.77 11.23
C LEU A 157 -14.47 -3.27 11.38
N PRO A 158 -14.83 -2.65 12.53
CA PRO A 158 -14.47 -1.26 12.78
C PRO A 158 -12.95 -1.11 12.89
N LEU A 159 -12.42 -0.05 12.28
CA LEU A 159 -10.99 0.26 12.30
C LEU A 159 -10.76 1.67 12.84
N PRO A 160 -9.67 1.89 13.60
CA PRO A 160 -9.34 3.21 14.07
C PRO A 160 -9.03 4.17 12.91
N LYS A 161 -9.61 5.38 12.95
CA LYS A 161 -9.46 6.39 11.87
C LYS A 161 -8.00 6.76 11.59
N TYR A 162 -7.15 6.75 12.62
CA TYR A 162 -5.74 7.10 12.48
C TYR A 162 -4.95 6.14 11.57
N LEU A 163 -5.45 4.93 11.29
CA LEU A 163 -4.83 4.02 10.32
C LEU A 163 -4.88 4.58 8.89
N LYS A 164 -5.95 5.31 8.55
CA LYS A 164 -6.08 5.99 7.25
C LYS A 164 -5.28 7.28 7.18
N GLU A 165 -5.24 8.04 8.27
CA GLU A 165 -4.44 9.27 8.38
C GLU A 165 -2.92 8.98 8.46
N GLY A 166 -2.58 7.76 8.87
CA GLY A 166 -1.21 7.30 9.09
C GLY A 166 -0.68 7.62 10.48
N TYR A 167 0.31 6.85 10.89
CA TYR A 167 0.95 6.94 12.20
C TYR A 167 2.48 6.98 12.06
N ASP A 168 3.18 7.46 13.09
CA ASP A 168 4.64 7.41 13.16
C ASP A 168 5.16 6.08 13.74
N LYS A 169 6.49 5.87 13.68
CA LYS A 169 7.12 4.64 14.20
C LYS A 169 6.93 4.39 15.69
N LYS A 170 6.61 5.41 16.49
CA LYS A 170 6.37 5.25 17.93
C LYS A 170 4.93 4.83 18.17
N GLN A 171 3.98 5.46 17.48
CA GLN A 171 2.57 5.12 17.48
C GLN A 171 2.32 3.71 16.91
N GLY A 172 3.05 3.33 15.86
CA GLY A 172 3.00 1.99 15.26
C GLY A 172 3.26 0.85 16.26
N ARG A 173 4.07 1.10 17.29
CA ARG A 173 4.38 0.11 18.35
C ARG A 173 3.24 -0.11 19.34
N LEU A 174 2.24 0.75 19.34
CA LEU A 174 1.12 0.72 20.27
C LEU A 174 -0.19 0.28 19.58
N LEU A 175 -0.13 -0.08 18.28
CA LEU A 175 -1.31 -0.49 17.51
C LEU A 175 -2.05 -1.66 18.17
N GLU A 176 -1.32 -2.67 18.63
CA GLU A 176 -1.93 -3.87 19.24
C GLU A 176 -2.57 -3.62 20.61
N GLN A 177 -2.37 -2.43 21.21
CA GLN A 177 -3.05 -2.03 22.45
C GLN A 177 -4.45 -1.48 22.20
N ASN A 178 -4.81 -1.26 20.93
CA ASN A 178 -6.14 -0.81 20.55
C ASN A 178 -7.10 -2.02 20.48
N ALA A 179 -8.22 -1.93 21.20
CA ALA A 179 -9.21 -3.01 21.27
C ALA A 179 -9.79 -3.39 19.90
N GLU A 180 -9.95 -2.47 18.94
CA GLU A 180 -10.44 -2.80 17.60
C GLU A 180 -9.40 -3.60 16.80
N ILE A 181 -8.12 -3.26 16.96
CA ILE A 181 -7.00 -3.97 16.32
C ILE A 181 -6.78 -5.34 16.97
N GLU A 182 -6.87 -5.45 18.29
CA GLU A 182 -6.81 -6.72 19.01
C GLU A 182 -7.89 -7.69 18.50
N LYS A 183 -9.13 -7.22 18.38
CA LYS A 183 -10.24 -8.00 17.82
C LYS A 183 -9.98 -8.42 16.38
N LEU A 184 -9.49 -7.52 15.54
CA LEU A 184 -9.11 -7.84 14.18
C LEU A 184 -8.07 -8.98 14.14
N LEU A 185 -7.01 -8.88 14.95
CA LEU A 185 -5.96 -9.89 15.01
C LEU A 185 -6.47 -11.24 15.52
N MET A 186 -7.41 -11.26 16.46
CA MET A 186 -8.08 -12.49 16.88
C MET A 186 -8.82 -13.17 15.73
N HIS A 187 -9.49 -12.43 14.85
CA HIS A 187 -10.12 -13.01 13.65
C HIS A 187 -9.08 -13.62 12.70
N TYR A 188 -7.92 -12.98 12.51
CA TYR A 188 -6.83 -13.54 11.71
C TYR A 188 -6.20 -14.80 12.32
N ILE A 189 -6.08 -14.86 13.66
CA ILE A 189 -5.59 -16.04 14.37
C ILE A 189 -6.57 -17.20 14.18
N THR A 190 -7.87 -16.96 14.36
CA THR A 190 -8.92 -17.96 14.10
C THR A 190 -8.93 -18.40 12.64
N LEU A 191 -8.75 -17.47 11.71
CA LEU A 191 -8.66 -17.77 10.28
C LEU A 191 -7.49 -18.70 9.97
N ASN A 192 -6.34 -18.51 10.61
CA ASN A 192 -5.19 -19.40 10.50
C ASN A 192 -5.51 -20.83 10.95
N LEU A 193 -6.25 -20.99 12.05
CA LEU A 193 -6.71 -22.31 12.50
C LEU A 193 -7.71 -22.94 11.52
N PHE A 194 -8.51 -22.13 10.84
CA PHE A 194 -9.51 -22.57 9.86
C PHE A 194 -8.89 -23.08 8.55
N TYR A 195 -7.97 -22.35 7.92
CA TYR A 195 -7.50 -22.76 6.59
C TYR A 195 -6.38 -23.81 6.64
N GLU A 196 -5.64 -23.93 7.74
CA GLU A 196 -4.44 -24.79 7.78
C GLU A 196 -4.76 -26.27 7.51
N PRO A 197 -5.81 -26.88 8.11
CA PRO A 197 -6.21 -28.24 7.76
C PRO A 197 -6.68 -28.38 6.30
N LEU A 198 -7.41 -27.39 5.78
CA LEU A 198 -7.86 -27.36 4.38
C LEU A 198 -6.67 -27.34 3.42
N LEU A 199 -5.66 -26.53 3.72
CA LEU A 199 -4.43 -26.44 2.93
C LEU A 199 -3.66 -27.77 2.97
N ASN A 200 -3.50 -28.37 4.16
CA ASN A 200 -2.79 -29.63 4.32
C ASN A 200 -3.49 -30.77 3.57
N ASP A 201 -4.82 -30.82 3.61
CA ASP A 201 -5.62 -31.75 2.82
C ASP A 201 -5.35 -31.55 1.32
N MET A 202 -5.48 -30.34 0.80
CA MET A 202 -5.23 -30.02 -0.62
C MET A 202 -3.82 -30.40 -1.08
N LEU A 203 -2.80 -30.17 -0.24
CA LEU A 203 -1.40 -30.47 -0.56
C LEU A 203 -1.06 -31.97 -0.45
N SER A 204 -1.85 -32.75 0.30
CA SER A 204 -1.62 -34.19 0.45
C SER A 204 -2.03 -35.01 -0.78
N HIS A 205 -2.88 -34.45 -1.63
CA HIS A 205 -3.34 -35.09 -2.85
C HIS A 205 -2.22 -35.14 -3.91
N GLN A 206 -1.96 -36.32 -4.47
CA GLN A 206 -0.92 -36.50 -5.48
C GLN A 206 -1.28 -35.73 -6.77
N HIS A 207 -0.33 -34.96 -7.27
CA HIS A 207 -0.44 -34.29 -8.57
C HIS A 207 -0.62 -35.33 -9.70
N PRO A 208 -1.67 -35.24 -10.51
CA PRO A 208 -1.80 -36.05 -11.72
C PRO A 208 -0.61 -35.80 -12.66
N LEU A 209 -0.05 -36.87 -13.24
CA LEU A 209 1.15 -36.86 -14.09
C LEU A 209 1.03 -35.98 -15.36
N GLU A 210 -0.17 -35.56 -15.74
CA GLU A 210 -0.48 -34.83 -16.99
C GLU A 210 -0.89 -33.36 -16.79
N GLN A 211 -0.73 -32.79 -15.59
CA GLN A 211 -1.12 -31.40 -15.36
C GLN A 211 -0.19 -30.38 -16.04
N PRO A 212 -0.72 -29.23 -16.49
CA PRO A 212 0.10 -28.13 -16.97
C PRO A 212 1.06 -27.66 -15.88
N PHE A 213 2.26 -27.25 -16.27
CA PHE A 213 3.29 -26.77 -15.35
C PHE A 213 2.83 -25.52 -14.53
N PHE A 214 1.75 -24.84 -14.96
CA PHE A 214 1.03 -23.85 -14.16
C PHE A 214 -0.46 -23.92 -14.46
N GLU A 215 -1.28 -24.16 -13.45
CA GLU A 215 -2.74 -24.11 -13.59
C GLU A 215 -3.26 -22.75 -13.12
N THR A 216 -3.92 -22.02 -14.02
CA THR A 216 -4.51 -20.69 -13.75
C THR A 216 -6.02 -20.73 -13.58
N GLY A 217 -6.63 -21.89 -13.80
CA GLY A 217 -8.07 -22.09 -13.69
C GLY A 217 -8.58 -22.02 -12.25
N ILE A 218 -9.90 -22.06 -12.12
CA ILE A 218 -10.57 -22.11 -10.83
C ILE A 218 -10.48 -23.53 -10.28
N ASN A 219 -9.63 -23.73 -9.28
CA ASN A 219 -9.53 -24.94 -8.48
C ASN A 219 -9.41 -24.54 -6.99
N ARG A 220 -9.58 -25.49 -6.06
CA ARG A 220 -9.57 -25.18 -4.61
C ARG A 220 -8.26 -24.54 -4.17
N ARG A 221 -7.13 -25.01 -4.68
CA ARG A 221 -5.78 -24.50 -4.35
C ARG A 221 -5.59 -23.04 -4.76
N ASN A 222 -6.01 -22.67 -5.97
CA ASN A 222 -5.90 -21.32 -6.50
C ASN A 222 -6.90 -20.38 -5.84
N VAL A 223 -8.13 -20.84 -5.57
CA VAL A 223 -9.14 -20.08 -4.82
C VAL A 223 -8.61 -19.76 -3.41
N LEU A 224 -8.06 -20.75 -2.71
CA LEU A 224 -7.45 -20.54 -1.40
C LEU A 224 -6.22 -19.63 -1.49
N CYS A 225 -5.35 -19.78 -2.50
CA CYS A 225 -4.21 -18.90 -2.73
C CYS A 225 -4.62 -17.44 -2.90
N CYS A 226 -5.61 -17.18 -3.77
CA CYS A 226 -6.16 -15.86 -4.01
C CYS A 226 -6.69 -15.24 -2.72
N PHE A 227 -7.50 -15.99 -1.97
CA PHE A 227 -8.02 -15.54 -0.68
C PHE A 227 -6.91 -15.23 0.34
N LEU A 228 -5.92 -16.12 0.52
CA LEU A 228 -4.83 -15.90 1.47
C LEU A 228 -4.02 -14.63 1.13
N ILE A 229 -3.81 -14.35 -0.17
CA ILE A 229 -3.18 -13.10 -0.61
C ILE A 229 -4.13 -11.92 -0.38
N GLN A 230 -5.42 -12.03 -0.72
CA GLN A 230 -6.41 -10.99 -0.49
C GLN A 230 -6.47 -10.56 0.99
N MET A 231 -6.38 -11.52 1.91
CA MET A 231 -6.34 -11.28 3.36
C MET A 231 -5.07 -10.55 3.84
N LEU A 232 -4.00 -10.45 3.03
CA LEU A 232 -2.85 -9.58 3.33
C LEU A 232 -3.12 -8.11 3.02
N GLY A 233 -4.15 -7.81 2.21
CA GLY A 233 -4.59 -6.45 1.89
C GLY A 233 -5.24 -5.75 3.09
N LYS A 234 -6.06 -4.73 2.83
CA LYS A 234 -6.86 -4.09 3.88
C LYS A 234 -7.80 -5.11 4.56
N PRO A 235 -7.90 -5.08 5.90
CA PRO A 235 -7.32 -4.09 6.82
C PRO A 235 -5.90 -4.38 7.33
N LEU A 236 -5.36 -5.59 7.14
CA LEU A 236 -4.07 -6.00 7.71
C LEU A 236 -2.89 -5.16 7.17
N ALA A 237 -2.94 -4.80 5.88
CA ALA A 237 -1.95 -3.95 5.21
C ALA A 237 -1.74 -2.58 5.86
N LEU A 238 -2.71 -2.09 6.62
CA LEU A 238 -2.65 -0.80 7.31
C LEU A 238 -1.93 -0.88 8.66
N LEU A 239 -1.61 -2.09 9.14
CA LEU A 239 -0.90 -2.31 10.39
C LEU A 239 0.62 -2.39 10.18
N ASP A 240 1.37 -2.51 11.28
CA ASP A 240 2.82 -2.66 11.19
C ASP A 240 3.23 -4.10 10.85
N LEU A 241 3.61 -4.30 9.58
CA LEU A 241 4.13 -5.56 9.04
C LEU A 241 5.67 -5.65 9.08
N THR A 242 6.37 -4.80 9.84
CA THR A 242 7.83 -4.92 9.97
C THR A 242 8.25 -5.94 11.03
N ALA A 243 9.17 -6.85 10.68
CA ALA A 243 9.87 -7.66 11.67
C ALA A 243 11.02 -6.86 12.31
N ASP A 244 11.11 -6.88 13.65
CA ASP A 244 12.25 -6.34 14.39
C ASP A 244 13.09 -7.51 14.91
N GLU A 245 14.28 -7.73 14.31
CA GLU A 245 15.20 -8.82 14.69
C GLU A 245 15.60 -8.82 16.17
N ARG A 246 15.43 -7.69 16.87
CA ARG A 246 15.83 -7.53 18.28
C ARG A 246 14.70 -7.76 19.27
N ARG A 247 13.46 -8.01 18.80
CA ARG A 247 12.27 -8.11 19.65
C ARG A 247 11.44 -9.33 19.30
N THR A 248 10.57 -9.72 20.22
CA THR A 248 9.52 -10.69 19.93
C THR A 248 8.60 -10.14 18.84
N ASN A 249 8.36 -10.94 17.81
CA ASN A 249 7.43 -10.61 16.73
C ASN A 249 6.04 -10.26 17.28
N THR A 250 5.46 -9.16 16.80
CA THR A 250 4.09 -8.75 17.11
C THR A 250 3.07 -9.75 16.54
N TYR A 251 1.84 -9.77 17.03
CA TYR A 251 0.81 -10.66 16.49
C TYR A 251 0.50 -10.34 15.03
N THR A 252 0.54 -9.05 14.69
CA THR A 252 0.36 -8.54 13.33
C THR A 252 1.31 -9.20 12.33
N ILE A 253 2.62 -9.16 12.60
CA ILE A 253 3.61 -9.76 11.70
C ILE A 253 3.51 -11.29 11.68
N GLN A 254 3.12 -11.94 12.78
CA GLN A 254 2.91 -13.38 12.82
C GLN A 254 1.76 -13.80 11.90
N CYS A 255 0.63 -13.09 11.94
CA CYS A 255 -0.51 -13.32 11.05
C CYS A 255 -0.12 -13.13 9.57
N ALA A 256 0.55 -12.02 9.24
CA ALA A 256 0.99 -11.75 7.87
C ALA A 256 2.00 -12.78 7.35
N ARG A 257 2.95 -13.21 8.20
CA ARG A 257 3.91 -14.28 7.86
C ARG A 257 3.20 -15.60 7.58
N LYS A 258 2.24 -15.99 8.43
CA LYS A 258 1.48 -17.24 8.25
C LYS A 258 0.67 -17.24 6.97
N LEU A 259 -0.05 -16.15 6.68
CA LEU A 259 -0.77 -15.98 5.41
C LEU A 259 0.17 -16.07 4.21
N THR A 260 1.32 -15.40 4.26
CA THR A 260 2.32 -15.40 3.18
C THR A 260 2.94 -16.79 2.99
N GLU A 261 3.31 -17.49 4.06
CA GLU A 261 3.82 -18.87 4.03
C GLU A 261 2.80 -19.80 3.38
N SER A 262 1.54 -19.73 3.81
CA SER A 262 0.45 -20.56 3.30
C SER A 262 0.12 -20.26 1.84
N ALA A 263 0.05 -18.99 1.44
CA ALA A 263 -0.15 -18.60 0.05
C ALA A 263 1.00 -19.09 -0.85
N THR A 264 2.24 -19.01 -0.34
CA THR A 264 3.44 -19.49 -1.05
C THR A 264 3.42 -21.01 -1.21
N ARG A 265 2.95 -21.77 -0.22
CA ARG A 265 2.75 -23.23 -0.32
C ARG A 265 1.71 -23.59 -1.39
N CYS A 266 0.70 -22.74 -1.60
CA CYS A 266 -0.25 -22.91 -2.69
C CYS A 266 0.37 -22.70 -4.07
N LEU A 267 1.58 -22.15 -4.19
CA LEU A 267 2.25 -21.90 -5.46
C LEU A 267 3.45 -22.82 -5.63
N VAL A 268 3.69 -23.28 -6.86
CA VAL A 268 4.95 -23.96 -7.21
C VAL A 268 6.09 -22.94 -7.28
N ASP A 269 5.79 -21.76 -7.81
CA ASP A 269 6.72 -20.64 -7.96
C ASP A 269 6.00 -19.31 -7.65
N PRO A 270 6.29 -18.69 -6.50
CA PRO A 270 5.73 -17.39 -6.11
C PRO A 270 5.91 -16.28 -7.15
N LEU A 271 7.04 -16.28 -7.87
CA LEU A 271 7.41 -15.17 -8.75
C LEU A 271 6.66 -15.17 -10.07
N ARG A 272 5.89 -16.22 -10.36
CA ARG A 272 4.99 -16.23 -11.53
C ARG A 272 3.92 -15.15 -11.46
N LEU A 273 3.45 -14.86 -10.25
CA LEU A 273 2.46 -13.83 -10.04
C LEU A 273 3.01 -12.44 -10.34
N LEU A 274 4.33 -12.22 -10.45
CA LEU A 274 4.91 -10.91 -10.79
C LEU A 274 4.38 -10.35 -12.12
N SER A 275 4.12 -11.25 -13.08
CA SER A 275 3.61 -10.86 -14.40
C SER A 275 2.17 -10.33 -14.37
N VAL A 276 1.41 -10.61 -13.30
CA VAL A 276 0.01 -10.16 -13.14
C VAL A 276 -0.06 -8.63 -13.12
N GLY A 277 0.87 -7.96 -12.43
CA GLY A 277 0.91 -6.50 -12.35
C GLY A 277 1.05 -5.85 -13.72
N GLU A 278 2.01 -6.32 -14.52
CA GLU A 278 2.16 -5.84 -15.90
C GLU A 278 0.91 -6.16 -16.74
N GLN A 279 0.39 -7.38 -16.65
CA GLN A 279 -0.79 -7.81 -17.42
C GLN A 279 -2.02 -6.94 -17.15
N ARG A 280 -2.26 -6.58 -15.89
CA ARG A 280 -3.42 -5.76 -15.52
C ARG A 280 -3.22 -4.27 -15.77
N VAL A 281 -2.00 -3.75 -15.63
CA VAL A 281 -1.75 -2.31 -15.81
C VAL A 281 -1.53 -1.97 -17.29
N ARG A 282 -0.72 -2.76 -17.99
CA ARG A 282 -0.30 -2.51 -19.38
C ARG A 282 -1.24 -3.13 -20.41
N TRP A 283 -1.69 -4.36 -20.17
CA TRP A 283 -2.53 -5.10 -21.11
C TRP A 283 -3.97 -5.26 -20.61
N LYS A 284 -4.54 -4.15 -20.12
CA LYS A 284 -5.93 -4.09 -19.63
C LYS A 284 -6.87 -4.83 -20.57
N ARG A 285 -7.52 -5.87 -20.04
CA ARG A 285 -8.49 -6.67 -20.77
C ARG A 285 -9.63 -5.76 -21.20
N ARG A 286 -9.94 -5.75 -22.50
CA ARG A 286 -11.09 -5.01 -23.03
C ARG A 286 -12.35 -5.79 -22.66
N LEU A 287 -13.16 -5.20 -21.78
CA LEU A 287 -14.45 -5.75 -21.39
C LEU A 287 -15.48 -5.40 -22.46
N ASP A 288 -16.34 -6.37 -22.80
CA ASP A 288 -17.38 -6.24 -23.81
C ASP A 288 -18.60 -7.05 -23.36
N GLY A 289 -19.55 -6.36 -22.72
CA GLY A 289 -20.74 -6.99 -22.15
C GLY A 289 -21.66 -7.60 -23.22
N GLU A 290 -21.66 -7.08 -24.45
CA GLU A 290 -22.46 -7.63 -25.54
C GLU A 290 -21.93 -9.00 -26.01
N LYS A 291 -20.62 -9.24 -25.83
CA LYS A 291 -19.96 -10.51 -26.15
C LYS A 291 -19.79 -11.42 -24.92
N GLY A 292 -20.35 -11.05 -23.77
CA GLY A 292 -20.19 -11.79 -22.50
C GLY A 292 -18.76 -11.73 -21.92
N VAL A 293 -17.92 -10.79 -22.38
CA VAL A 293 -16.55 -10.62 -21.90
C VAL A 293 -16.57 -9.71 -20.68
N HIS A 294 -16.86 -10.30 -19.53
CA HIS A 294 -16.78 -9.66 -18.22
C HIS A 294 -15.46 -10.01 -17.53
N GLU A 295 -15.10 -9.30 -16.48
CA GLU A 295 -13.90 -9.58 -15.70
C GLU A 295 -13.88 -11.02 -15.17
N MET A 296 -14.99 -11.43 -14.55
CA MET A 296 -15.23 -12.79 -14.05
C MET A 296 -15.20 -13.89 -15.11
N SER A 297 -15.28 -13.54 -16.41
CA SER A 297 -15.15 -14.50 -17.51
C SER A 297 -13.69 -14.88 -17.83
N SER A 298 -12.73 -14.46 -17.00
CA SER A 298 -11.32 -14.80 -17.18
C SER A 298 -11.08 -16.26 -16.83
N ASN A 299 -10.46 -17.01 -17.74
CA ASN A 299 -9.99 -18.37 -17.44
C ASN A 299 -8.80 -18.38 -16.45
N ASN A 300 -8.18 -17.22 -16.23
CA ASN A 300 -7.12 -17.04 -15.24
C ASN A 300 -7.69 -16.32 -14.01
N ILE A 301 -7.84 -17.05 -12.90
CA ILE A 301 -8.36 -16.51 -11.63
C ILE A 301 -7.46 -15.40 -11.09
N PHE A 302 -6.14 -15.50 -11.28
CA PHE A 302 -5.17 -14.49 -10.85
C PHE A 302 -5.24 -13.19 -11.66
N LEU A 303 -6.10 -13.10 -12.68
CA LEU A 303 -6.35 -11.85 -13.43
C LEU A 303 -7.65 -11.15 -13.04
N ILE A 304 -8.42 -11.70 -12.11
CA ILE A 304 -9.67 -11.11 -11.62
C ILE A 304 -9.34 -10.23 -10.40
N GLU A 305 -9.67 -8.94 -10.45
CA GLU A 305 -9.39 -7.95 -9.39
C GLU A 305 -10.11 -8.30 -8.10
N GLU A 306 -11.39 -8.69 -8.19
CA GLU A 306 -12.19 -9.07 -7.03
C GLU A 306 -11.60 -10.27 -6.27
N LYS A 307 -10.93 -11.20 -6.97
CA LYS A 307 -10.34 -12.41 -6.37
C LYS A 307 -8.92 -12.20 -5.90
N LEU A 308 -8.17 -11.34 -6.58
CA LEU A 308 -6.78 -11.06 -6.24
C LEU A 308 -6.52 -9.57 -6.45
N PRO A 309 -6.85 -8.72 -5.48
CA PRO A 309 -6.60 -7.28 -5.58
C PRO A 309 -5.10 -6.99 -5.75
N LEU A 310 -4.74 -6.04 -6.62
CA LEU A 310 -3.34 -5.70 -6.85
C LEU A 310 -2.65 -5.15 -5.60
N GLU A 311 -3.37 -4.40 -4.76
CA GLU A 311 -2.90 -3.91 -3.46
C GLU A 311 -2.44 -5.08 -2.57
N ALA A 312 -3.28 -6.11 -2.43
CA ALA A 312 -3.00 -7.26 -1.58
C ALA A 312 -1.83 -8.10 -2.12
N LEU A 313 -1.74 -8.25 -3.44
CA LEU A 313 -0.62 -8.89 -4.11
C LEU A 313 0.68 -8.09 -3.96
N ALA A 314 0.62 -6.76 -3.92
CA ALA A 314 1.77 -5.92 -3.63
C ALA A 314 2.28 -6.14 -2.20
N ILE A 315 1.38 -6.29 -1.23
CA ILE A 315 1.76 -6.63 0.15
C ILE A 315 2.35 -8.05 0.22
N TYR A 316 1.82 -9.02 -0.53
CA TYR A 316 2.43 -10.33 -0.64
C TYR A 316 3.89 -10.25 -1.12
N PHE A 317 4.18 -9.47 -2.17
CA PHE A 317 5.57 -9.29 -2.63
C PHE A 317 6.43 -8.49 -1.65
N TYR A 318 5.86 -7.54 -0.91
CA TYR A 318 6.54 -6.91 0.22
C TYR A 318 6.96 -7.96 1.26
N MET A 319 6.06 -8.86 1.66
CA MET A 319 6.35 -9.91 2.64
C MET A 319 7.39 -10.91 2.13
N VAL A 320 7.35 -11.28 0.85
CA VAL A 320 8.32 -12.21 0.25
C VAL A 320 9.70 -11.59 0.12
N PHE A 321 9.82 -10.34 -0.36
CA PHE A 321 11.12 -9.74 -0.65
C PHE A 321 11.71 -8.98 0.54
N VAL A 322 10.93 -8.13 1.21
CA VAL A 322 11.45 -7.24 2.28
C VAL A 322 11.55 -7.99 3.60
N GLU A 323 10.48 -8.69 4.00
CA GLU A 323 10.46 -9.50 5.23
C GLU A 323 11.05 -10.91 5.02
N GLU A 324 11.53 -11.19 3.81
CA GLU A 324 12.20 -12.43 3.38
C GLU A 324 11.42 -13.72 3.72
N VAL A 325 10.08 -13.65 3.73
CA VAL A 325 9.22 -14.78 4.07
C VAL A 325 9.24 -15.81 2.95
N SER A 326 9.55 -17.06 3.30
CA SER A 326 9.60 -18.20 2.37
C SER A 326 10.54 -17.99 1.16
N LEU A 327 11.57 -17.15 1.28
CA LEU A 327 12.51 -16.85 0.20
C LEU A 327 13.27 -18.10 -0.31
N ASN A 328 13.37 -19.14 0.52
CA ASN A 328 13.94 -20.45 0.14
C ASN A 328 13.13 -21.18 -0.95
N SER A 329 11.84 -20.89 -1.07
CA SER A 329 10.96 -21.50 -2.09
C SER A 329 11.06 -20.80 -3.45
N VAL A 330 11.62 -19.58 -3.48
CA VAL A 330 11.70 -18.76 -4.68
C VAL A 330 12.79 -19.28 -5.62
N PRO A 331 12.49 -19.58 -6.89
CA PRO A 331 13.49 -20.00 -7.85
C PRO A 331 14.54 -18.91 -8.11
N LYS A 332 15.81 -19.29 -8.12
CA LYS A 332 16.94 -18.37 -8.35
C LYS A 332 17.26 -18.10 -9.83
N ILE A 333 16.32 -18.38 -10.73
CA ILE A 333 16.50 -18.29 -12.19
C ILE A 333 16.10 -16.93 -12.77
N TYR A 334 15.39 -16.11 -12.00
CA TYR A 334 14.87 -14.82 -12.45
C TYR A 334 15.98 -13.77 -12.48
N SER A 335 16.02 -12.97 -13.54
CA SER A 335 16.90 -11.81 -13.61
C SER A 335 16.50 -10.78 -12.54
N PRO A 336 17.44 -10.25 -11.74
CA PRO A 336 17.14 -9.19 -10.78
C PRO A 336 16.48 -7.97 -11.41
N LEU A 337 16.85 -7.64 -12.66
CA LEU A 337 16.22 -6.56 -13.41
C LEU A 337 14.75 -6.84 -13.73
N TYR A 338 14.42 -8.08 -14.11
CA TYR A 338 13.04 -8.49 -14.35
C TYR A 338 12.21 -8.41 -13.07
N ILE A 339 12.73 -8.94 -11.95
CA ILE A 339 12.04 -8.86 -10.65
C ILE A 339 11.79 -7.39 -10.29
N PHE A 340 12.80 -6.54 -10.45
CA PHE A 340 12.69 -5.11 -10.17
C PHE A 340 11.60 -4.43 -11.02
N GLU A 341 11.68 -4.53 -12.35
CA GLU A 341 10.75 -3.88 -13.28
C GLU A 341 9.31 -4.39 -13.11
N SER A 342 9.13 -5.71 -12.94
CA SER A 342 7.80 -6.28 -12.67
C SER A 342 7.26 -5.83 -11.31
N SER A 343 8.13 -5.70 -10.30
CA SER A 343 7.72 -5.26 -8.97
C SER A 343 7.36 -3.77 -8.89
N LEU A 344 7.91 -2.94 -9.79
CA LEU A 344 7.55 -1.52 -9.84
C LEU A 344 6.07 -1.28 -10.14
N TYR A 345 5.37 -2.23 -10.80
CA TYR A 345 3.92 -2.13 -10.97
C TYR A 345 3.18 -2.18 -9.63
N TYR A 346 3.60 -3.07 -8.72
CA TYR A 346 3.04 -3.18 -7.38
C TYR A 346 3.41 -2.01 -6.47
N VAL A 347 4.65 -1.51 -6.59
CA VAL A 347 5.07 -0.28 -5.90
C VAL A 347 4.19 0.88 -6.31
N ASN A 348 3.92 1.05 -7.62
CA ASN A 348 3.05 2.09 -8.11
C ASN A 348 1.61 1.94 -7.64
N GLU A 349 1.10 0.71 -7.56
CA GLU A 349 -0.24 0.44 -7.01
C GLU A 349 -0.35 0.92 -5.57
N LEU A 350 0.59 0.53 -4.70
CA LEU A 350 0.60 0.96 -3.29
C LEU A 350 0.74 2.48 -3.14
N LEU A 351 1.51 3.13 -4.02
CA LEU A 351 1.66 4.60 -4.04
C LEU A 351 0.46 5.35 -4.61
N ALA A 352 -0.50 4.66 -5.24
CA ALA A 352 -1.71 5.26 -5.79
C ALA A 352 -2.84 5.39 -4.75
N HIS A 353 -2.77 4.63 -3.66
CA HIS A 353 -3.70 4.71 -2.53
C HIS A 353 -3.48 5.97 -1.70
N GLU A 354 -4.38 6.29 -0.78
CA GLU A 354 -4.26 7.51 0.05
C GLU A 354 -3.56 7.24 1.39
N GLU A 355 -3.57 5.99 1.85
CA GLU A 355 -3.15 5.61 3.20
C GLU A 355 -1.61 5.57 3.36
N PRO A 356 -1.02 6.37 4.28
CA PRO A 356 0.43 6.44 4.46
C PRO A 356 1.16 5.12 4.81
N PRO A 357 0.56 4.17 5.56
CA PRO A 357 1.21 2.87 5.78
C PRO A 357 1.56 2.14 4.49
N LEU A 358 0.71 2.24 3.45
CA LEU A 358 0.96 1.63 2.15
C LEU A 358 2.14 2.29 1.42
N TYR A 359 2.30 3.62 1.57
CA TYR A 359 3.47 4.32 1.05
C TYR A 359 4.76 3.81 1.69
N GLU A 360 4.78 3.59 3.00
CA GLU A 360 5.96 3.03 3.67
C GLU A 360 6.34 1.68 3.06
N ARG A 361 5.37 0.77 2.87
CA ARG A 361 5.62 -0.55 2.26
C ARG A 361 6.11 -0.43 0.82
N ALA A 362 5.52 0.45 0.03
CA ALA A 362 5.93 0.68 -1.35
C ALA A 362 7.38 1.18 -1.44
N LEU A 363 7.74 2.15 -0.60
CA LEU A 363 9.08 2.75 -0.56
C LEU A 363 10.13 1.72 -0.10
N LEU A 364 9.83 0.96 0.95
CA LEU A 364 10.73 -0.08 1.46
C LEU A 364 10.92 -1.22 0.45
N LEU A 365 9.84 -1.63 -0.23
CA LEU A 365 9.91 -2.63 -1.31
C LEU A 365 10.81 -2.14 -2.45
N ALA A 366 10.60 -0.91 -2.91
CA ALA A 366 11.42 -0.34 -3.99
C ALA A 366 12.89 -0.15 -3.58
N GLU A 367 13.16 0.28 -2.34
CA GLU A 367 14.52 0.41 -1.78
C GLU A 367 15.23 -0.94 -1.75
N HIS A 368 14.59 -1.96 -1.18
CA HIS A 368 15.13 -3.31 -1.10
C HIS A 368 15.42 -3.90 -2.49
N LEU A 369 14.51 -3.73 -3.44
CA LEU A 369 14.71 -4.22 -4.81
C LEU A 369 15.83 -3.47 -5.54
N CYS A 370 15.98 -2.16 -5.30
CA CYS A 370 17.13 -1.40 -5.81
C CYS A 370 18.45 -1.94 -5.23
N ASP A 371 18.50 -2.26 -3.93
CA ASP A 371 19.69 -2.83 -3.29
C ASP A 371 20.07 -4.18 -3.91
N LYS A 372 19.08 -5.04 -4.21
CA LYS A 372 19.31 -6.36 -4.82
C LYS A 372 19.84 -6.29 -6.26
N LEU A 373 19.61 -5.18 -6.98
CA LEU A 373 20.26 -4.98 -8.29
C LEU A 373 21.78 -4.87 -8.16
N SER A 374 22.29 -4.45 -7.00
CA SER A 374 23.72 -4.33 -6.70
C SER A 374 24.50 -3.58 -7.80
N THR A 375 25.32 -4.28 -8.58
CA THR A 375 26.14 -3.74 -9.67
C THR A 375 25.42 -3.65 -11.02
N ILE A 376 24.26 -4.30 -11.16
CA ILE A 376 23.51 -4.36 -12.42
C ILE A 376 22.89 -3.00 -12.69
N LYS A 377 23.33 -2.33 -13.75
CA LYS A 377 22.77 -1.05 -14.18
C LYS A 377 21.50 -1.27 -15.00
N ILE A 378 20.49 -0.43 -14.73
CA ILE A 378 19.27 -0.39 -15.53
C ILE A 378 19.62 0.33 -16.84
N PRO A 379 19.46 -0.32 -18.00
CA PRO A 379 19.81 0.29 -19.28
C PRO A 379 18.80 1.38 -19.66
N ALA A 380 19.24 2.38 -20.41
CA ALA A 380 18.36 3.46 -20.87
C ALA A 380 17.13 2.97 -21.66
N ILE A 381 17.24 1.82 -22.35
CA ILE A 381 16.14 1.22 -23.10
C ILE A 381 14.97 0.79 -22.21
N SER A 382 15.21 0.45 -20.94
CA SER A 382 14.15 0.12 -19.98
C SER A 382 13.18 1.29 -19.77
N LEU A 383 13.63 2.53 -19.95
CA LEU A 383 12.78 3.73 -19.84
C LEU A 383 11.67 3.81 -20.90
N GLN A 384 11.65 2.91 -21.89
CA GLN A 384 10.51 2.74 -22.79
C GLN A 384 9.27 2.16 -22.07
N LEU A 385 9.46 1.53 -20.90
CA LEU A 385 8.37 1.07 -20.06
C LEU A 385 7.78 2.24 -19.26
N ASP A 386 6.48 2.47 -19.40
CA ASP A 386 5.76 3.55 -18.69
C ASP A 386 5.84 3.43 -17.16
N VAL A 387 6.12 2.23 -16.64
CA VAL A 387 6.23 1.96 -15.19
C VAL A 387 7.28 2.84 -14.53
N HIS A 388 8.40 3.12 -15.20
CA HIS A 388 9.45 4.00 -14.68
C HIS A 388 9.00 5.45 -14.59
N LYS A 389 8.27 5.93 -15.61
CA LYS A 389 7.72 7.28 -15.62
C LYS A 389 6.68 7.45 -14.51
N ASN A 390 5.79 6.47 -14.36
CA ASN A 390 4.77 6.48 -13.31
C ASN A 390 5.44 6.49 -11.93
N PHE A 391 6.44 5.63 -11.72
CA PHE A 391 7.18 5.55 -10.46
C PHE A 391 7.91 6.84 -10.11
N CYS A 392 8.60 7.49 -11.05
CA CYS A 392 9.24 8.76 -10.73
C CYS A 392 8.23 9.85 -10.37
N ASN A 393 7.08 9.91 -11.05
CA ASN A 393 6.06 10.91 -10.76
C ASN A 393 5.43 10.69 -9.38
N THR A 394 5.03 9.45 -9.05
CA THR A 394 4.46 9.10 -7.75
C THR A 394 5.48 9.31 -6.63
N LEU A 395 6.73 8.91 -6.82
CA LEU A 395 7.81 9.12 -5.86
C LEU A 395 8.08 10.61 -5.61
N CYS A 396 8.13 11.45 -6.66
CA CYS A 396 8.27 12.89 -6.49
C CYS A 396 7.07 13.51 -5.75
N ASN A 397 5.85 13.01 -5.98
CA ASN A 397 4.68 13.47 -5.24
C ASN A 397 4.79 13.13 -3.74
N VAL A 398 5.22 11.91 -3.40
CA VAL A 398 5.46 11.54 -1.99
C VAL A 398 6.52 12.43 -1.36
N VAL A 399 7.65 12.63 -2.05
CA VAL A 399 8.76 13.47 -1.58
C VAL A 399 8.33 14.92 -1.36
N GLY A 400 7.48 15.48 -2.22
CA GLY A 400 7.07 16.87 -2.15
C GLY A 400 5.91 17.13 -1.18
N TYR A 401 4.95 16.20 -1.10
CA TYR A 401 3.62 16.49 -0.56
C TYR A 401 3.14 15.54 0.54
N SER A 402 3.84 14.44 0.83
CA SER A 402 3.41 13.53 1.91
C SER A 402 3.35 14.26 3.25
N ALA A 403 2.27 14.05 4.03
CA ALA A 403 2.11 14.66 5.34
C ALA A 403 3.18 14.19 6.35
N GLN A 404 3.65 12.95 6.21
CA GLN A 404 4.59 12.34 7.14
C GLN A 404 6.04 12.65 6.74
N ASN A 405 6.76 13.34 7.63
CA ASN A 405 8.14 13.77 7.38
C ASN A 405 9.09 12.61 7.09
N PHE A 406 8.92 11.46 7.75
CA PHE A 406 9.80 10.31 7.57
C PHE A 406 9.61 9.67 6.17
N LEU A 407 8.39 9.63 5.64
CA LEU A 407 8.13 9.16 4.28
C LEU A 407 8.83 10.04 3.25
N ARG A 408 8.78 11.37 3.42
CA ARG A 408 9.53 12.30 2.55
C ARG A 408 11.04 12.02 2.60
N GLN A 409 11.58 11.73 3.79
CA GLN A 409 13.01 11.42 3.95
C GLN A 409 13.41 10.11 3.28
N ILE A 410 12.61 9.04 3.41
CA ILE A 410 12.84 7.77 2.71
C ILE A 410 12.74 7.99 1.20
N GLY A 411 11.71 8.70 0.74
CA GLY A 411 11.49 8.99 -0.67
C GLY A 411 12.65 9.74 -1.33
N VAL A 412 13.27 10.74 -0.67
CA VAL A 412 14.43 11.46 -1.23
C VAL A 412 15.64 10.54 -1.41
N LYS A 413 15.89 9.67 -0.43
CA LYS A 413 16.99 8.70 -0.50
C LYS A 413 16.77 7.70 -1.64
N LEU A 414 15.57 7.13 -1.70
CA LEU A 414 15.17 6.19 -2.74
C LEU A 414 15.23 6.84 -4.13
N LEU A 415 14.75 8.07 -4.29
CA LEU A 415 14.81 8.79 -5.57
C LEU A 415 16.26 8.91 -6.06
N ARG A 416 17.18 9.26 -5.16
CA ARG A 416 18.61 9.29 -5.50
C ARG A 416 19.14 7.93 -5.88
N GLN A 417 18.91 6.92 -5.05
CA GLN A 417 19.39 5.56 -5.30
C GLN A 417 18.90 5.03 -6.65
N TYR A 418 17.59 5.18 -6.91
CA TYR A 418 16.96 4.78 -8.15
C TYR A 418 17.58 5.45 -9.37
N ILE A 419 17.77 6.78 -9.35
CA ILE A 419 18.43 7.49 -10.46
C ILE A 419 19.86 6.96 -10.67
N LEU A 420 20.62 6.75 -9.59
CA LEU A 420 21.99 6.25 -9.67
C LEU A 420 22.11 4.80 -10.18
N GLN A 421 21.01 4.04 -10.15
CA GLN A 421 20.98 2.66 -10.61
C GLN A 421 20.99 2.55 -12.15
N PHE A 422 20.63 3.60 -12.88
CA PHE A 422 20.69 3.60 -14.34
C PHE A 422 22.13 3.68 -14.88
N ASP A 423 22.31 3.33 -16.15
CA ASP A 423 23.47 3.72 -16.96
C ASP A 423 23.54 5.25 -17.15
N ASP A 424 24.58 5.78 -17.80
CA ASP A 424 24.78 7.23 -17.90
C ASP A 424 23.75 7.92 -18.80
N GLU A 425 23.31 7.26 -19.87
CA GLU A 425 22.21 7.72 -20.73
C GLU A 425 20.87 7.74 -19.96
N GLY A 426 20.54 6.66 -19.25
CA GLY A 426 19.33 6.57 -18.45
C GLY A 426 19.29 7.61 -17.33
N LYS A 427 20.41 7.85 -16.63
CA LYS A 427 20.55 8.95 -15.64
C LYS A 427 20.16 10.29 -16.25
N TYR A 428 20.72 10.61 -17.43
CA TYR A 428 20.43 11.85 -18.12
C TYR A 428 18.95 11.95 -18.52
N LEU A 429 18.37 10.91 -19.12
CA LEU A 429 16.98 10.92 -19.56
C LEU A 429 15.99 11.09 -18.40
N VAL A 430 16.21 10.39 -17.28
CA VAL A 430 15.39 10.53 -16.07
C VAL A 430 15.50 11.95 -15.51
N LEU A 431 16.72 12.47 -15.32
CA LEU A 431 16.93 13.82 -14.79
C LEU A 431 16.36 14.90 -15.70
N LYS A 432 16.53 14.78 -17.01
CA LYS A 432 15.95 15.67 -18.01
C LYS A 432 14.44 15.73 -17.91
N ASN A 433 13.80 14.56 -17.80
CA ASN A 433 12.35 14.49 -17.68
C ASN A 433 11.88 15.10 -16.36
N LEU A 434 12.48 14.74 -15.22
CA LEU A 434 12.05 15.22 -13.91
C LEU A 434 12.27 16.72 -13.73
N LEU A 435 13.41 17.27 -14.18
CA LEU A 435 13.67 18.71 -14.15
C LEU A 435 12.69 19.52 -15.03
N ARG A 436 12.05 18.86 -16.01
CA ARG A 436 11.02 19.45 -16.88
C ARG A 436 9.63 19.37 -16.27
N THR A 437 9.28 18.25 -15.64
CA THR A 437 7.89 17.94 -15.22
C THR A 437 7.59 18.26 -13.77
N VAL A 438 8.59 18.20 -12.88
CA VAL A 438 8.36 18.40 -11.44
C VAL A 438 8.17 19.89 -11.14
N ALA A 439 6.99 20.25 -10.63
CA ALA A 439 6.68 21.63 -10.25
C ALA A 439 7.38 22.06 -8.95
N HIS A 440 7.60 21.13 -8.01
CA HIS A 440 8.17 21.45 -6.70
C HIS A 440 9.61 21.96 -6.80
N HIS A 441 9.85 23.21 -6.39
CA HIS A 441 11.14 23.89 -6.55
C HIS A 441 12.27 23.29 -5.71
N GLY A 442 11.98 22.86 -4.48
CA GLY A 442 12.95 22.14 -3.64
C GLY A 442 13.47 20.85 -4.30
N ILE A 443 12.58 20.01 -4.86
CA ILE A 443 12.97 18.82 -5.63
C ILE A 443 13.76 19.20 -6.87
N SER A 444 13.32 20.22 -7.62
CA SER A 444 14.07 20.73 -8.78
C SER A 444 15.50 21.17 -8.43
N GLY A 445 15.67 21.87 -7.31
CA GLY A 445 16.98 22.26 -6.79
C GLY A 445 17.83 21.04 -6.41
N TYR A 446 17.25 20.06 -5.72
CA TYR A 446 17.90 18.80 -5.39
C TYR A 446 18.38 18.04 -6.63
N LEU A 447 17.52 17.91 -7.66
CA LEU A 447 17.85 17.25 -8.93
C LEU A 447 18.97 17.98 -9.69
N ALA A 448 19.01 19.31 -9.62
CA ALA A 448 20.11 20.09 -10.22
C ALA A 448 21.46 19.79 -9.53
N ILE A 449 21.47 19.70 -8.20
CA ILE A 449 22.67 19.30 -7.45
C ILE A 449 23.07 17.84 -7.76
N LEU A 450 22.08 16.94 -7.87
CA LEU A 450 22.31 15.56 -8.26
C LEU A 450 23.00 15.45 -9.62
N TYR A 451 22.51 16.17 -10.63
CA TYR A 451 23.16 16.22 -11.94
C TYR A 451 24.57 16.80 -11.85
N LYS A 452 24.75 17.89 -11.09
CA LYS A 452 26.07 18.47 -10.83
C LYS A 452 27.04 17.45 -10.23
N ASP A 453 26.60 16.65 -9.25
CA ASP A 453 27.43 15.62 -8.61
C ASP A 453 27.81 14.50 -9.58
N LEU A 454 26.90 14.08 -10.47
CA LEU A 454 27.18 13.08 -11.50
C LEU A 454 28.27 13.52 -12.46
N VAL A 455 28.13 14.73 -13.03
CA VAL A 455 29.13 15.28 -13.95
C VAL A 455 30.45 15.56 -13.22
N ALA A 456 30.39 16.04 -11.97
CA ALA A 456 31.57 16.24 -11.13
C ALA A 456 32.38 14.95 -10.94
N ASN A 457 31.69 13.83 -10.65
CA ASN A 457 32.33 12.54 -10.50
C ASN A 457 32.92 12.06 -11.84
N ALA A 458 32.17 12.18 -12.94
CA ALA A 458 32.64 11.80 -14.26
C ALA A 458 33.88 12.59 -14.72
N LEU A 459 33.96 13.89 -14.38
CA LEU A 459 35.13 14.72 -14.65
C LEU A 459 36.39 14.21 -13.97
N VAL A 460 36.27 13.58 -12.79
CA VAL A 460 37.41 13.04 -12.03
C VAL A 460 37.75 11.62 -12.47
N SER A 461 36.73 10.79 -12.72
CA SER A 461 36.92 9.35 -12.89
C SER A 461 37.13 8.90 -14.33
N ALA A 462 36.63 9.65 -15.32
CA ALA A 462 36.66 9.23 -16.72
C ALA A 462 37.66 10.07 -17.52
N GLU A 463 38.49 9.41 -18.34
CA GLU A 463 39.36 10.09 -19.32
C GLU A 463 38.52 10.75 -20.42
N GLU A 464 37.53 10.02 -20.95
CA GLU A 464 36.53 10.54 -21.87
C GLU A 464 35.17 10.67 -21.16
N LEU A 465 34.56 11.85 -21.26
CA LEU A 465 33.25 12.08 -20.66
C LEU A 465 32.15 11.42 -21.50
N PRO A 466 31.17 10.75 -20.86
CA PRO A 466 29.96 10.32 -21.55
C PRO A 466 29.28 11.48 -22.28
N SER A 467 28.68 11.20 -23.44
CA SER A 467 27.90 12.20 -24.19
C SER A 467 26.80 12.81 -23.34
N SER A 468 26.18 12.01 -22.47
CA SER A 468 25.15 12.41 -21.50
C SER A 468 25.58 13.54 -20.54
N PHE A 469 26.89 13.71 -20.34
CA PHE A 469 27.48 14.68 -19.41
C PHE A 469 28.33 15.75 -20.11
N SER A 470 28.32 15.80 -21.45
CA SER A 470 29.11 16.74 -22.24
C SER A 470 28.35 17.27 -23.46
N GLY A 471 28.83 18.36 -24.05
CA GLY A 471 28.30 18.90 -25.31
C GLY A 471 26.81 19.24 -25.26
N LYS A 472 26.04 18.70 -26.20
CA LYS A 472 24.62 19.04 -26.42
C LYS A 472 23.71 18.62 -25.26
N ASP A 473 23.99 17.48 -24.64
CA ASP A 473 23.16 16.97 -23.54
C ASP A 473 23.39 17.79 -22.27
N PHE A 474 24.65 18.08 -21.96
CA PHE A 474 25.01 19.00 -20.88
C PHE A 474 24.39 20.39 -21.09
N HIS A 475 24.51 20.95 -22.30
CA HIS A 475 23.89 22.23 -22.67
C HIS A 475 22.38 22.23 -22.44
N THR A 476 21.70 21.16 -22.88
CA THR A 476 20.26 21.04 -22.73
C THR A 476 19.84 21.09 -21.25
N ILE A 477 20.53 20.36 -20.37
CA ILE A 477 20.22 20.36 -18.93
C ILE A 477 20.45 21.73 -18.30
N PHE A 478 21.61 22.33 -18.56
CA PHE A 478 22.01 23.59 -17.94
C PHE A 478 21.18 24.77 -18.44
N SER A 479 21.10 24.98 -19.75
CA SER A 479 20.44 26.16 -20.31
C SER A 479 18.92 26.09 -20.22
N GLN A 480 18.32 24.91 -20.39
CA GLN A 480 16.85 24.81 -20.47
C GLN A 480 16.18 24.58 -19.12
N TYR A 481 16.84 23.94 -18.15
CA TYR A 481 16.19 23.48 -16.93
C TYR A 481 16.82 24.00 -15.62
N ILE A 482 18.15 23.92 -15.47
CA ILE A 482 18.83 24.38 -14.25
C ILE A 482 18.87 25.91 -14.22
N CYS A 483 19.54 26.53 -15.20
CA CYS A 483 19.75 27.98 -15.27
C CYS A 483 18.62 28.68 -16.02
N ARG A 484 17.36 28.48 -15.59
CA ARG A 484 16.20 29.13 -16.20
C ARG A 484 15.27 29.73 -15.17
N LEU A 485 14.90 30.99 -15.40
CA LEU A 485 13.88 31.70 -14.65
C LEU A 485 12.55 31.68 -15.43
N PRO A 486 11.44 31.14 -14.87
CA PRO A 486 10.17 30.98 -15.59
C PRO A 486 9.64 32.28 -16.20
N GLN A 487 9.75 33.39 -15.47
CA GLN A 487 9.26 34.71 -15.89
C GLN A 487 10.40 35.74 -16.00
N GLY A 488 11.65 35.27 -16.17
CA GLY A 488 12.83 36.12 -16.17
C GLY A 488 12.92 36.97 -14.89
N ALA A 489 13.11 38.28 -15.05
CA ALA A 489 13.24 39.22 -13.94
C ALA A 489 11.96 39.40 -13.09
N LYS A 490 10.80 38.88 -13.53
CA LYS A 490 9.53 38.94 -12.77
C LYS A 490 9.27 37.69 -11.93
N THR A 491 10.16 36.70 -11.97
CA THR A 491 10.02 35.44 -11.22
C THR A 491 9.93 35.74 -9.72
N ASP A 492 9.03 35.07 -9.02
CA ASP A 492 9.01 35.10 -7.55
C ASP A 492 10.26 34.37 -7.02
N LEU A 493 11.23 35.18 -6.57
CA LEU A 493 12.51 34.70 -6.10
C LEU A 493 12.45 34.06 -4.71
N ILE A 494 11.39 34.29 -3.93
CA ILE A 494 11.18 33.61 -2.64
C ILE A 494 10.70 32.19 -2.88
N GLU A 495 9.66 32.03 -3.71
CA GLU A 495 9.12 30.71 -4.06
C GLU A 495 10.18 29.82 -4.74
N HIS A 496 11.04 30.44 -5.57
CA HIS A 496 12.07 29.73 -6.33
C HIS A 496 13.46 29.74 -5.67
N ALA A 497 13.58 30.18 -4.40
CA ALA A 497 14.87 30.40 -3.74
C ALA A 497 15.77 29.15 -3.77
N ASP A 498 15.24 27.98 -3.36
CA ASP A 498 15.98 26.73 -3.32
C ASP A 498 16.56 26.33 -4.68
N LYS A 499 15.75 26.47 -5.74
CA LYS A 499 16.18 26.17 -7.11
C LYS A 499 17.25 27.15 -7.58
N VAL A 500 17.07 28.46 -7.34
CA VAL A 500 18.02 29.50 -7.74
C VAL A 500 19.36 29.30 -7.03
N ILE A 501 19.34 29.08 -5.72
CA ILE A 501 20.54 28.82 -4.92
C ILE A 501 21.28 27.58 -5.44
N SER A 502 20.56 26.49 -5.68
CA SER A 502 21.13 25.25 -6.23
C SER A 502 21.76 25.48 -7.61
N SER A 503 21.11 26.25 -8.46
CA SER A 503 21.58 26.57 -9.81
C SER A 503 22.84 27.42 -9.79
N LEU A 504 22.91 28.44 -8.93
CA LEU A 504 24.11 29.26 -8.75
C LEU A 504 25.29 28.44 -8.20
N ASN A 505 25.02 27.55 -7.24
CA ASN A 505 26.05 26.65 -6.70
C ASN A 505 26.59 25.69 -7.76
N ALA A 506 25.72 25.17 -8.64
CA ALA A 506 26.15 24.34 -9.77
C ALA A 506 27.01 25.14 -10.76
N LEU A 507 26.58 26.35 -11.15
CA LEU A 507 27.35 27.25 -12.02
C LEU A 507 28.73 27.55 -11.43
N ARG A 508 28.78 27.92 -10.16
CA ARG A 508 30.04 28.22 -9.46
C ARG A 508 30.98 27.01 -9.48
N PHE A 509 30.44 25.80 -9.30
CA PHE A 509 31.25 24.59 -9.34
C PHE A 509 31.90 24.37 -10.71
N PHE A 510 31.14 24.43 -11.80
CA PHE A 510 31.69 24.20 -13.15
C PHE A 510 32.66 25.28 -13.58
N ALA A 511 32.40 26.54 -13.24
CA ALA A 511 33.35 27.63 -13.48
C ALA A 511 34.72 27.38 -12.85
N ILE A 512 34.77 26.76 -11.67
CA ILE A 512 36.03 26.47 -10.95
C ILE A 512 36.68 25.16 -11.45
N LYS A 513 35.87 24.15 -11.78
CA LYS A 513 36.37 22.79 -12.03
C LYS A 513 36.60 22.45 -13.48
N ASP A 514 35.79 22.96 -14.40
CA ASP A 514 35.89 22.62 -15.83
C ASP A 514 36.72 23.66 -16.62
N LEU A 515 37.95 23.94 -16.17
CA LEU A 515 38.81 24.93 -16.83
C LEU A 515 39.23 24.53 -18.24
N GLN A 516 39.25 23.23 -18.54
CA GLN A 516 39.60 22.67 -19.85
C GLN A 516 38.40 22.54 -20.80
N ASN A 517 37.21 23.01 -20.39
CA ASN A 517 35.97 22.94 -21.15
C ASN A 517 35.60 21.52 -21.61
N ARG A 518 35.88 20.49 -20.80
CA ARG A 518 35.58 19.09 -21.15
C ARG A 518 34.07 18.85 -21.25
N THR A 519 33.26 19.56 -20.47
CA THR A 519 31.80 19.44 -20.53
C THR A 519 31.17 20.29 -21.66
N GLY A 520 31.88 21.28 -22.20
CA GLY A 520 31.31 22.32 -23.06
C GLY A 520 30.65 23.48 -22.29
N PHE A 521 30.90 23.60 -20.99
CA PHE A 521 30.36 24.66 -20.12
C PHE A 521 30.68 26.08 -20.61
N TRP A 522 31.90 26.33 -21.09
CA TRP A 522 32.31 27.68 -21.50
C TRP A 522 31.64 28.12 -22.80
N ASP A 523 31.27 27.18 -23.66
CA ASP A 523 30.59 27.46 -24.94
C ASP A 523 29.19 28.01 -24.70
N ILE A 524 28.54 27.59 -23.61
CA ILE A 524 27.15 27.92 -23.29
C ILE A 524 27.03 29.09 -22.29
N MET A 525 28.14 29.51 -21.69
CA MET A 525 28.17 30.58 -20.69
C MET A 525 27.58 31.92 -21.20
N PRO A 526 27.81 32.37 -22.46
CA PRO A 526 27.19 33.59 -22.97
C PRO A 526 25.65 33.53 -22.99
N GLU A 527 25.09 32.35 -23.25
CA GLU A 527 23.65 32.13 -23.23
C GLU A 527 23.11 32.18 -21.79
N ILE A 528 23.78 31.50 -20.85
CA ILE A 528 23.42 31.50 -19.42
C ILE A 528 23.48 32.90 -18.83
N GLU A 529 24.50 33.70 -19.17
CA GLU A 529 24.60 35.09 -18.73
C GLU A 529 23.36 35.89 -19.13
N LYS A 530 22.95 35.78 -20.40
CA LYS A 530 21.81 36.50 -20.98
C LYS A 530 20.46 36.00 -20.46
N GLN A 531 20.28 34.69 -20.31
CA GLN A 531 18.98 34.10 -19.97
C GLN A 531 18.74 33.96 -18.46
N PHE A 532 19.80 33.89 -17.66
CA PHE A 532 19.71 33.60 -16.22
C PHE A 532 20.33 34.69 -15.35
N LEU A 533 21.64 34.95 -15.48
CA LEU A 533 22.36 35.81 -14.53
C LEU A 533 21.93 37.28 -14.60
N VAL A 534 21.78 37.82 -15.81
CA VAL A 534 21.30 39.21 -16.01
C VAL A 534 19.85 39.38 -15.53
N PRO A 535 18.88 38.54 -15.95
CA PRO A 535 17.52 38.62 -15.42
C PRO A 535 17.43 38.40 -13.91
N LEU A 536 18.25 37.52 -13.33
CA LEU A 536 18.29 37.29 -11.88
C LEU A 536 18.75 38.53 -11.12
N ARG A 537 19.82 39.20 -11.59
CA ARG A 537 20.29 40.45 -10.98
C ARG A 537 19.19 41.52 -11.00
N LYS A 538 18.53 41.69 -12.14
CA LYS A 538 17.42 42.63 -12.29
C LYS A 538 16.23 42.27 -11.39
N GLY A 539 15.88 40.98 -11.31
CA GLY A 539 14.82 40.51 -10.42
C GLY A 539 15.13 40.78 -8.95
N LEU A 540 16.35 40.51 -8.50
CA LEU A 540 16.80 40.82 -7.13
C LEU A 540 16.71 42.30 -6.82
N ASP A 541 17.18 43.17 -7.73
CA ASP A 541 17.11 44.62 -7.51
C ASP A 541 15.66 45.11 -7.37
N ILE A 542 14.74 44.57 -8.19
CA ILE A 542 13.31 44.89 -8.11
C ILE A 542 12.71 44.36 -6.81
N SER A 543 12.92 43.09 -6.48
CA SER A 543 12.36 42.46 -5.28
C SER A 543 12.88 43.10 -3.99
N VAL A 544 14.19 43.36 -3.88
CA VAL A 544 14.76 44.03 -2.71
C VAL A 544 14.21 45.45 -2.55
N ALA A 545 14.06 46.21 -3.65
CA ALA A 545 13.47 47.55 -3.59
C ALA A 545 12.01 47.51 -3.14
N HIS A 546 11.22 46.58 -3.67
CA HIS A 546 9.81 46.38 -3.30
C HIS A 546 9.66 46.04 -1.82
N TYR A 547 10.37 45.01 -1.33
CA TYR A 547 10.25 44.57 0.06
C TYR A 547 10.81 45.59 1.06
N LYS A 548 11.86 46.35 0.72
CA LYS A 548 12.33 47.47 1.56
C LYS A 548 11.33 48.62 1.63
N ALA A 549 10.64 48.91 0.53
CA ALA A 549 9.58 49.92 0.52
C ALA A 549 8.36 49.45 1.34
N GLU A 550 8.02 48.16 1.27
CA GLU A 550 6.97 47.56 2.10
C GLU A 550 7.32 47.59 3.58
N LEU A 551 8.55 47.19 3.94
CA LEU A 551 9.02 47.23 5.32
C LEU A 551 8.89 48.64 5.93
N LYS A 552 9.32 49.67 5.18
CA LYS A 552 9.18 51.07 5.62
C LYS A 552 7.71 51.49 5.76
N ARG A 553 6.81 51.04 4.89
CA ARG A 553 5.37 51.32 4.98
C ARG A 553 4.77 50.74 6.27
N VAL A 554 5.11 49.49 6.56
CA VAL A 554 4.68 48.76 7.77
C VAL A 554 5.26 49.43 9.03
N GLU A 555 6.55 49.82 9.03
CA GLU A 555 7.18 50.54 10.13
C GLU A 555 6.56 51.93 10.38
N CYS A 556 6.17 52.65 9.33
CA CYS A 556 5.64 54.01 9.41
C CYS A 556 4.15 54.12 9.75
N GLY A 557 3.41 53.02 9.96
CA GLY A 557 2.02 53.13 10.36
C GLY A 557 0.98 53.06 9.24
N LEU A 558 1.39 52.98 7.98
CA LEU A 558 0.57 53.33 6.80
C LEU A 558 -0.29 52.17 6.25
N ASP A 559 -0.47 51.09 7.02
CA ASP A 559 -1.14 49.85 6.58
C ASP A 559 -2.66 49.98 6.34
N ALA A 560 -3.27 51.12 6.69
CA ALA A 560 -4.72 51.30 6.71
C ALA A 560 -5.36 51.75 5.38
N GLU A 561 -4.59 52.14 4.35
CA GLU A 561 -5.15 52.85 3.18
C GLU A 561 -4.96 52.20 1.80
N ALA A 562 -4.44 50.96 1.69
CA ALA A 562 -4.26 50.32 0.38
C ALA A 562 -4.82 48.90 0.31
N GLU A 563 -6.13 48.81 0.09
CA GLU A 563 -6.88 47.55 -0.12
C GLU A 563 -6.75 46.99 -1.55
N VAL A 564 -5.57 47.08 -2.17
CA VAL A 564 -5.41 46.73 -3.61
C VAL A 564 -4.40 45.61 -3.89
N ASP A 565 -3.45 45.31 -3.00
CA ASP A 565 -2.40 44.30 -3.24
C ASP A 565 -2.51 43.04 -2.36
N ARG A 566 -3.69 42.72 -1.81
CA ARG A 566 -3.90 41.53 -0.93
C ARG A 566 -3.60 40.18 -1.60
N LYS A 567 -3.61 40.08 -2.93
CA LYS A 567 -3.49 38.78 -3.63
C LYS A 567 -2.13 38.09 -3.54
N ASN A 568 -1.06 38.79 -3.18
CA ASN A 568 0.27 38.17 -3.07
C ASN A 568 0.68 37.83 -1.61
N LEU A 569 -0.12 38.22 -0.62
CA LEU A 569 0.13 37.95 0.81
C LEU A 569 -0.84 36.93 1.42
N GLU A 570 -1.93 36.59 0.73
CA GLU A 570 -3.01 35.71 1.24
C GLU A 570 -2.68 34.21 1.34
N ILE A 571 -1.47 33.76 0.99
CA ILE A 571 -1.13 32.31 1.05
C ILE A 571 -0.61 31.87 2.43
N LEU A 572 -0.27 32.79 3.34
CA LEU A 572 0.18 32.42 4.69
C LEU A 572 -0.90 32.48 5.79
N ASP A 573 -2.03 33.15 5.55
CA ASP A 573 -3.07 33.38 6.58
C ASP A 573 -3.99 32.17 6.85
N ILE A 574 -3.98 31.13 6.00
CA ILE A 574 -4.95 30.02 6.08
C ILE A 574 -4.66 29.02 7.24
N LYS A 575 -3.50 29.09 7.92
CA LYS A 575 -3.22 28.20 9.07
C LYS A 575 -3.51 28.78 10.45
N ILE A 576 -3.99 30.03 10.58
CA ILE A 576 -4.10 30.71 11.89
C ILE A 576 -5.49 31.32 12.13
N ALA A 577 -6.54 30.86 11.45
CA ALA A 577 -7.91 31.26 11.78
C ALA A 577 -8.50 30.53 13.02
N ASN A 578 -7.81 29.50 13.55
CA ASN A 578 -8.32 28.68 14.66
C ASN A 578 -7.83 29.10 16.05
N ALA A 579 -7.08 30.20 16.18
CA ALA A 579 -6.57 30.62 17.47
C ALA A 579 -6.50 32.15 17.56
N THR A 580 -7.65 32.81 17.75
CA THR A 580 -7.85 33.99 18.62
C THR A 580 -9.11 34.77 18.20
N THR A 581 -10.28 34.27 18.58
CA THR A 581 -11.36 35.18 18.95
C THR A 581 -11.09 35.65 20.37
N GLU A 582 -10.90 36.97 20.52
CA GLU A 582 -10.89 37.79 21.76
C GLU A 582 -9.57 38.54 22.04
N SER A 583 -9.39 39.74 21.49
CA SER A 583 -8.93 40.97 22.19
C SER A 583 -8.44 42.06 21.21
N GLY A 584 -9.35 42.97 20.85
CA GLY A 584 -9.20 43.91 19.72
C GLY A 584 -8.20 45.07 19.82
N LYS A 585 -7.11 45.00 20.60
CA LYS A 585 -6.03 46.03 20.56
C LYS A 585 -4.60 45.52 20.81
N LEU A 586 -4.40 44.33 21.37
CA LEU A 586 -3.06 43.75 21.54
C LEU A 586 -2.57 43.06 20.24
N ASP A 587 -3.51 42.60 19.41
CA ASP A 587 -3.21 41.85 18.18
C ASP A 587 -2.61 42.71 17.06
N THR A 588 -2.84 44.02 17.01
CA THR A 588 -2.35 44.86 15.90
C THR A 588 -0.84 45.09 15.95
N GLU A 589 -0.26 45.30 17.13
CA GLU A 589 1.20 45.41 17.29
C GLU A 589 1.90 44.06 17.08
N LEU A 590 1.33 42.97 17.63
CA LEU A 590 1.78 41.60 17.40
C LEU A 590 1.71 41.21 15.91
N THR A 591 0.69 41.66 15.19
CA THR A 591 0.54 41.44 13.75
C THR A 591 1.54 42.27 12.95
N ARG A 592 1.79 43.53 13.34
CA ARG A 592 2.83 44.36 12.70
C ARG A 592 4.23 43.78 12.91
N GLN A 593 4.57 43.39 14.14
CA GLN A 593 5.86 42.77 14.45
C GLN A 593 6.06 41.50 13.62
N ARG A 594 5.07 40.61 13.53
CA ARG A 594 5.12 39.42 12.68
C ARG A 594 5.28 39.74 11.19
N LYS A 595 4.58 40.75 10.68
CA LYS A 595 4.76 41.20 9.28
C LYS A 595 6.17 41.71 9.03
N THR A 596 6.71 42.52 9.92
CA THR A 596 8.09 43.02 9.87
C THR A 596 9.09 41.85 9.91
N GLU A 597 8.87 40.85 10.75
CA GLU A 597 9.69 39.64 10.81
C GLU A 597 9.69 38.85 9.50
N ILE A 598 8.52 38.62 8.90
CA ILE A 598 8.39 37.91 7.61
C ILE A 598 9.10 38.69 6.48
N LEU A 599 8.91 40.01 6.43
CA LEU A 599 9.59 40.86 5.44
C LEU A 599 11.11 40.81 5.63
N ASN A 600 11.61 40.84 6.87
CA ASN A 600 13.03 40.69 7.16
C ASN A 600 13.56 39.31 6.78
N GLN A 601 12.84 38.22 7.03
CA GLN A 601 13.23 36.88 6.59
C GLN A 601 13.34 36.78 5.06
N ASN A 602 12.40 37.37 4.33
CA ASN A 602 12.42 37.42 2.87
C ASN A 602 13.61 38.25 2.36
N LEU A 603 13.89 39.41 2.99
CA LEU A 603 15.06 40.23 2.67
C LEU A 603 16.37 39.47 2.91
N CYS A 604 16.49 38.73 4.02
CA CYS A 604 17.64 37.86 4.29
C CYS A 604 17.82 36.80 3.20
N THR A 605 16.72 36.23 2.68
CA THR A 605 16.76 35.27 1.58
C THR A 605 17.29 35.91 0.29
N PHE A 606 16.84 37.13 -0.04
CA PHE A 606 17.40 37.87 -1.18
C PHE A 606 18.87 38.22 -1.01
N ASP A 607 19.29 38.63 0.18
CA ASP A 607 20.71 38.91 0.47
C ASP A 607 21.58 37.66 0.34
N LEU A 608 21.07 36.49 0.76
CA LEU A 608 21.72 35.20 0.53
C LEU A 608 21.90 34.92 -0.96
N ILE A 609 20.82 35.02 -1.76
CA ILE A 609 20.88 34.81 -3.21
C ILE A 609 21.86 35.80 -3.85
N ARG A 610 21.84 37.08 -3.43
CA ARG A 610 22.72 38.13 -3.96
C ARG A 610 24.19 37.85 -3.64
N SER A 611 24.49 37.40 -2.42
CA SER A 611 25.84 36.99 -2.01
C SER A 611 26.37 35.84 -2.88
N ILE A 612 25.56 34.80 -3.06
CA ILE A 612 25.92 33.64 -3.88
C ILE A 612 26.08 34.04 -5.36
N LEU A 613 25.20 34.90 -5.88
CA LEU A 613 25.29 35.43 -7.24
C LEU A 613 26.59 36.21 -7.45
N GLY A 614 26.92 37.13 -6.54
CA GLY A 614 28.16 37.91 -6.59
C GLY A 614 29.39 37.00 -6.63
N ARG A 615 29.44 36.00 -5.74
CA ARG A 615 30.55 35.04 -5.71
C ARG A 615 30.62 34.17 -6.97
N THR A 616 29.48 33.82 -7.54
CA THR A 616 29.40 33.01 -8.78
C THR A 616 29.98 33.78 -9.95
N VAL A 617 29.57 35.04 -10.13
CA VAL A 617 30.09 35.93 -11.20
C VAL A 617 31.60 36.15 -11.04
N GLU A 618 32.08 36.41 -9.82
CA GLU A 618 33.51 36.55 -9.54
C GLU A 618 34.32 35.31 -9.96
N CYS A 619 33.82 34.11 -9.63
CA CYS A 619 34.47 32.86 -10.02
C CYS A 619 34.49 32.67 -11.54
N ILE A 620 33.39 32.98 -12.23
CA ILE A 620 33.29 32.92 -13.70
C ILE A 620 34.30 33.86 -14.35
N GLU A 621 34.38 35.12 -13.89
CA GLU A 621 35.31 36.11 -14.44
C GLU A 621 36.78 35.70 -14.22
N SER A 622 37.10 35.22 -13.02
CA SER A 622 38.46 34.77 -12.67
C SER A 622 38.89 33.56 -13.50
N ALA A 623 38.03 32.53 -13.59
CA ALA A 623 38.32 31.33 -14.34
C ALA A 623 38.40 31.58 -15.86
N ASN A 624 37.56 32.49 -16.40
CA ASN A 624 37.64 32.88 -17.80
C ASN A 624 39.00 33.56 -18.13
N ARG A 625 39.53 34.40 -17.22
CA ARG A 625 40.89 34.96 -17.36
C ARG A 625 41.96 33.87 -17.35
N MET A 626 41.85 32.91 -16.44
CA MET A 626 42.80 31.79 -16.33
C MET A 626 42.79 30.89 -17.57
N SER A 627 41.61 30.60 -18.12
CA SER A 627 41.46 29.79 -19.34
C SER A 627 42.14 30.45 -20.54
N LYS A 628 42.03 31.78 -20.68
CA LYS A 628 42.66 32.55 -21.76
C LYS A 628 44.18 32.63 -21.61
N SER A 629 44.71 32.63 -20.39
CA SER A 629 46.15 32.60 -20.15
C SER A 629 46.81 31.23 -20.32
N ALA A 630 46.05 30.13 -20.27
CA ALA A 630 46.58 28.78 -20.44
C ALA A 630 46.64 28.30 -21.91
N VAL A 631 46.12 29.11 -22.85
CA VAL A 631 46.12 28.86 -24.30
C VAL A 631 47.26 29.62 -25.01
N ILE A 632 48.09 30.33 -24.25
CA ILE A 632 49.37 30.93 -24.68
C ILE A 632 50.50 30.07 -24.13
#